data_AF-A0A933FNQ6-F1
#
_entry.id   AF-A0A933FNQ6-F1
#
_cell.length_a   1.000
_cell.length_b   1.000
_cell.length_c   1.000
_cell.angle_alpha   90.00
_cell.angle_beta   90.00
_cell.angle_gamma   90.00
#
_symmetry.space_group_name_H-M   'P 1'
#
loop_
_entity.id
_entity.type
_entity.pdbx_description
1 polymer ?
#
loop_
_entity_poly.entity_id
_entity_poly.type
_entity_poly.pdbx_seq_one_letter_code
_entity_poly.pdbx_strand_id
1 'polypeptide(L)'
;MRLQEIEHALGMVRGAPWADLRNLFLMGHSEGGAAVARWEGNGFKALIISGSRCPNGIRASSVIPVLAIRFEQDPWARGKLSCGSWLSGRGNATEIKLAGSGHDTSRSPEAQDAVLNFLRLQRT
;
A
#
# COMPACT_ATOMS: atom_id res chain seq x y z
N MET A 1 11.01 5.38 8.88
CA MET A 1 11.41 4.16 8.14
C MET A 1 12.31 4.53 6.97
N ARG A 2 13.41 3.80 6.76
CA ARG A 2 14.41 4.09 5.72
C ARG A 2 14.08 3.25 4.47
N LEU A 3 14.04 3.85 3.28
CA LEU A 3 13.73 3.12 2.03
C LEU A 3 14.72 1.99 1.75
N GLN A 4 15.95 2.11 2.26
CA GLN A 4 16.99 1.09 2.22
C GLN A 4 16.57 -0.23 2.90
N GLU A 5 15.67 -0.19 3.89
CA GLU A 5 15.16 -1.39 4.54
C GLU A 5 14.23 -2.18 3.60
N ILE A 6 13.42 -1.49 2.79
CA ILE A 6 12.58 -2.11 1.76
C ILE A 6 13.45 -2.75 0.68
N GLU A 7 14.50 -2.06 0.25
CA GLU A 7 15.45 -2.57 -0.75
C GLU A 7 16.22 -3.79 -0.23
N HIS A 8 16.70 -3.74 1.02
CA HIS A 8 17.35 -4.87 1.66
C HIS A 8 16.41 -6.08 1.77
N ALA A 9 15.18 -5.88 2.24
CA ALA A 9 14.18 -6.95 2.33
C ALA A 9 13.85 -7.54 0.95
N LEU A 10 13.72 -6.70 -0.08
CA LEU A 10 13.53 -7.15 -1.46
C LEU A 10 14.70 -8.02 -1.94
N GLY A 11 15.94 -7.63 -1.62
CA GLY A 11 17.13 -8.44 -1.90
C GLY A 11 17.08 -9.82 -1.25
N MET A 12 16.69 -9.88 0.03
CA MET A 12 16.55 -11.15 0.75
C MET A 12 15.45 -12.04 0.17
N VAL A 13 14.29 -11.47 -0.19
CA VAL A 13 13.18 -12.21 -0.83
C VAL A 13 13.59 -12.72 -2.21
N ARG A 14 14.33 -11.93 -2.99
CA ARG A 14 14.85 -12.36 -4.30
C ARG A 14 15.80 -13.55 -4.24
N GLY A 15 16.53 -13.69 -3.14
CA GLY A 15 17.42 -14.83 -2.89
C GLY A 15 16.71 -16.07 -2.35
N ALA A 16 15.44 -15.99 -1.98
CA ALA A 16 14.72 -17.08 -1.36
C ALA A 16 14.13 -18.04 -2.43
N PRO A 17 14.39 -19.36 -2.35
CA PRO A 17 13.99 -20.31 -3.39
C PRO A 17 12.47 -20.53 -3.49
N TRP A 18 11.73 -20.16 -2.45
CA TRP A 18 10.26 -20.27 -2.42
C TRP A 18 9.55 -19.03 -2.99
N ALA A 19 10.28 -17.94 -3.23
CA ALA A 19 9.67 -16.68 -3.62
C ALA A 19 9.29 -16.66 -5.12
N ASP A 20 8.01 -16.39 -5.41
CA ASP A 20 7.57 -16.10 -6.77
C ASP A 20 7.93 -14.66 -7.13
N LEU A 21 9.08 -14.47 -7.78
CA LEU A 21 9.60 -13.15 -8.12
C LEU A 21 8.71 -12.37 -9.10
N ARG A 22 7.78 -13.04 -9.78
CA ARG A 22 6.80 -12.39 -10.66
C ARG A 22 5.61 -11.82 -9.89
N ASN A 23 5.43 -12.21 -8.63
CA ASN A 23 4.28 -11.87 -7.80
C ASN A 23 4.71 -11.40 -6.40
N LEU A 24 5.63 -10.42 -6.37
CA LEU A 24 6.02 -9.72 -5.14
C LEU A 24 5.13 -8.50 -4.92
N PHE A 25 4.64 -8.33 -3.70
CA PHE A 25 3.78 -7.23 -3.30
C PHE A 25 4.37 -6.52 -2.09
N LEU A 26 4.29 -5.20 -2.07
CA LEU A 26 4.77 -4.41 -0.93
C LEU A 26 3.57 -3.83 -0.19
N MET A 27 3.46 -4.16 1.10
CA MET A 27 2.38 -3.68 1.96
C MET A 27 2.95 -3.00 3.20
N GLY A 28 2.33 -1.91 3.61
CA GLY A 28 2.70 -1.20 4.84
C GLY A 28 1.50 -0.57 5.52
N HIS A 29 1.57 -0.52 6.85
CA HIS A 29 0.55 0.08 7.71
C HIS A 29 1.11 1.30 8.45
N SER A 30 0.30 2.35 8.62
CA SER A 30 0.69 3.57 9.36
C SER A 30 1.96 4.23 8.79
N GLU A 31 3.03 4.33 9.58
CA GLU A 31 4.37 4.76 9.13
C GLU A 31 4.95 3.84 8.05
N GLY A 32 4.71 2.54 8.13
CA GLY A 32 5.06 1.59 7.08
C GLY A 32 4.29 1.87 5.79
N GLY A 33 3.03 2.28 5.90
CA GLY A 33 2.24 2.72 4.74
C GLY A 33 2.82 3.97 4.10
N ALA A 34 3.33 4.91 4.90
CA ALA A 34 4.04 6.08 4.40
C ALA A 34 5.38 5.71 3.73
N ALA A 35 6.06 4.66 4.20
CA ALA A 35 7.26 4.14 3.56
C ALA A 35 6.95 3.49 2.21
N VAL A 36 5.89 2.68 2.12
CA VAL A 36 5.40 2.11 0.86
C VAL A 36 5.00 3.20 -0.14
N ALA A 37 4.30 4.25 0.32
CA ALA A 37 3.94 5.38 -0.54
C ALA A 37 5.19 6.09 -1.13
N ARG A 38 6.30 6.12 -0.39
CA ARG A 38 7.56 6.76 -0.79
C ARG A 38 8.49 5.83 -1.57
N TRP A 39 8.14 4.57 -1.76
CA TRP A 39 8.96 3.64 -2.53
C TRP A 39 9.02 4.05 -4.01
N GLU A 40 10.22 4.34 -4.49
CA GLU A 40 10.51 4.76 -5.87
C GLU A 40 11.15 3.63 -6.70
N GLY A 41 11.59 2.56 -6.04
CA GLY A 41 12.28 1.46 -6.70
C GLY A 41 11.34 0.51 -7.45
N ASN A 42 11.94 -0.46 -8.14
CA ASN A 42 11.23 -1.49 -8.89
C ASN A 42 11.27 -2.84 -8.15
N GLY A 43 10.49 -3.81 -8.62
CA GLY A 43 10.54 -5.19 -8.13
C GLY A 43 9.32 -5.66 -7.35
N PHE A 44 8.37 -4.77 -7.11
CA PHE A 44 7.04 -5.13 -6.64
C PHE A 44 6.03 -4.92 -7.75
N LYS A 45 5.11 -5.87 -7.88
CA LYS A 45 4.04 -5.86 -8.87
C LYS A 45 2.96 -4.84 -8.52
N ALA A 46 2.67 -4.67 -7.24
CA ALA A 46 1.71 -3.68 -6.75
C ALA A 46 1.99 -3.30 -5.29
N LEU A 47 1.40 -2.18 -4.86
CA LEU A 47 1.58 -1.60 -3.53
C LEU A 47 0.25 -1.56 -2.76
N ILE A 48 0.32 -1.83 -1.46
CA ILE A 48 -0.83 -1.75 -0.55
C ILE A 48 -0.46 -0.82 0.61
N ILE A 49 -1.23 0.25 0.78
CA ILE A 49 -1.01 1.29 1.79
C ILE A 49 -2.20 1.29 2.74
N SER A 50 -1.98 0.93 4.00
CA SER A 50 -3.03 0.89 5.02
C SER A 50 -2.79 1.94 6.10
N GLY A 51 -3.85 2.56 6.61
CA GLY A 51 -3.81 3.43 7.79
C GLY A 51 -2.85 4.62 7.64
N SER A 52 -2.63 5.08 6.41
CA SER A 52 -1.69 6.15 6.11
C SER A 52 -2.33 7.25 5.28
N ARG A 53 -1.69 8.41 5.30
CA ARG A 53 -2.15 9.62 4.60
C ARG A 53 -1.31 9.99 3.38
N CYS A 54 -0.25 9.23 3.09
CA CYS A 54 0.68 9.54 2.01
C CYS A 54 1.10 11.03 2.02
N PRO A 55 1.65 11.57 3.12
CA PRO A 55 1.84 13.00 3.30
C PRO A 55 2.76 13.66 2.26
N ASN A 56 3.58 12.86 1.57
CA ASN A 56 4.51 13.31 0.53
C ASN A 56 4.15 12.72 -0.84
N GLY A 57 2.89 12.34 -1.04
CA GLY A 57 2.41 11.68 -2.24
C GLY A 57 2.82 10.22 -2.37
N ILE A 58 2.46 9.65 -3.53
CA ILE A 58 2.82 8.30 -3.93
C ILE A 58 3.86 8.41 -5.04
N ARG A 59 5.08 7.94 -4.74
CA ARG A 59 6.25 8.17 -5.59
C ARG A 59 6.54 7.04 -6.57
N ALA A 60 5.94 5.88 -6.36
CA ALA A 60 6.00 4.80 -7.31
C ALA A 60 5.49 5.24 -8.69
N SER A 61 5.97 4.59 -9.75
CA SER A 61 5.49 4.83 -11.10
C SER A 61 3.95 4.72 -11.19
N SER A 62 3.33 5.57 -12.01
CA SER A 62 1.86 5.63 -12.16
C SER A 62 1.26 4.34 -12.77
N VAL A 63 2.09 3.53 -13.43
CA VAL A 63 1.68 2.22 -13.96
C VAL A 63 1.63 1.13 -12.89
N ILE A 64 2.31 1.32 -11.75
CA ILE A 64 2.29 0.35 -10.64
C ILE A 64 0.93 0.47 -9.93
N PRO A 65 0.14 -0.61 -9.86
CA PRO A 65 -1.14 -0.62 -9.18
C PRO A 65 -1.01 -0.32 -7.69
N VAL A 66 -1.97 0.41 -7.14
CA VAL A 66 -1.99 0.80 -5.72
C VAL A 66 -3.36 0.59 -5.10
N LEU A 67 -3.40 -0.10 -3.96
CA LEU A 67 -4.56 -0.14 -3.08
C LEU A 67 -4.26 0.67 -1.81
N ALA A 68 -5.04 1.72 -1.56
CA ALA A 68 -5.02 2.45 -0.29
C ALA A 68 -6.24 2.06 0.56
N ILE A 69 -6.07 1.89 1.86
CA ILE A 69 -7.15 1.52 2.80
C ILE A 69 -7.05 2.40 4.04
N ARG A 70 -8.17 2.97 4.47
CA ARG A 70 -8.26 3.74 5.72
C ARG A 70 -9.65 3.65 6.32
N PHE A 71 -9.79 3.95 7.61
CA PHE A 71 -11.08 4.33 8.17
C PHE A 71 -11.46 5.75 7.80
N GLU A 72 -12.74 6.03 7.64
CA GLU A 72 -13.28 7.38 7.43
C GLU A 72 -12.78 8.34 8.52
N GLN A 73 -12.90 7.93 9.78
CA GLN A 73 -12.54 8.72 10.95
C GLN A 73 -11.29 8.17 11.65
N ASP A 74 -10.20 7.98 10.90
CA ASP A 74 -8.91 7.64 11.49
C ASP A 74 -8.42 8.78 12.42
N PRO A 75 -8.19 8.51 13.73
CA PRO A 75 -7.81 9.54 14.69
C PRO A 75 -6.46 10.20 14.36
N TRP A 76 -5.60 9.54 13.58
CA TRP A 76 -4.29 10.06 13.14
C TRP A 76 -4.39 10.87 11.84
N ALA A 77 -5.60 10.96 11.27
CA ALA A 77 -5.87 11.59 9.98
C ALA A 77 -6.87 12.75 10.02
N ARG A 78 -7.39 13.14 11.20
CA ARG A 78 -8.39 14.22 11.33
C ARG A 78 -7.93 15.51 10.64
N GLY A 79 -8.74 15.99 9.69
CA GLY A 79 -8.52 17.24 8.93
C GLY A 79 -7.36 17.20 7.93
N LYS A 80 -6.79 16.03 7.64
CA LYS A 80 -5.64 15.89 6.74
C LYS A 80 -6.04 15.10 5.48
N LEU A 81 -5.37 15.39 4.36
CA LEU A 81 -5.57 14.69 3.09
C LEU A 81 -5.37 13.17 3.24
N SER A 82 -6.13 12.38 2.48
CA SER A 82 -5.94 10.93 2.36
C SER A 82 -5.00 10.59 1.21
N CYS A 83 -4.56 9.33 1.13
CA CYS A 83 -3.81 8.87 -0.04
C CYS A 83 -4.60 9.04 -1.35
N GLY A 84 -5.93 9.01 -1.27
CA GLY A 84 -6.86 9.28 -2.37
C GLY A 84 -6.55 10.53 -3.19
N SER A 85 -6.05 11.62 -2.57
CA SER A 85 -5.71 12.85 -3.32
C SER A 85 -4.57 12.66 -4.32
N TRP A 86 -3.77 11.61 -4.15
CA TRP A 86 -2.63 11.28 -5.00
C TRP A 86 -2.91 10.14 -5.99
N LEU A 87 -4.15 9.62 -6.01
CA LEU A 87 -4.53 8.53 -6.91
C LEU A 87 -5.03 9.02 -8.27
N SER A 88 -5.44 10.29 -8.37
CA SER A 88 -5.90 10.87 -9.64
C SER A 88 -4.82 10.74 -10.73
N GLY A 89 -5.21 10.30 -11.92
CA GLY A 89 -4.30 10.06 -13.05
C GLY A 89 -3.53 8.73 -13.01
N ARG A 90 -3.69 7.92 -11.95
CA ARG A 90 -3.16 6.54 -11.90
C ARG A 90 -4.24 5.57 -12.38
N GLY A 91 -4.02 4.90 -13.51
CA GLY A 91 -5.04 4.04 -14.15
C GLY A 91 -5.46 2.82 -13.31
N ASN A 92 -4.57 2.32 -12.45
CA ASN A 92 -4.77 1.11 -11.63
C ASN A 92 -4.65 1.40 -10.13
N ALA A 93 -5.28 2.46 -9.64
CA ALA A 93 -5.24 2.80 -8.22
C ALA A 93 -6.62 3.00 -7.60
N THR A 94 -6.79 2.56 -6.35
CA THR A 94 -8.07 2.64 -5.63
C THR A 94 -7.84 2.95 -4.15
N GLU A 95 -8.69 3.78 -3.55
CA GLU A 95 -8.78 3.99 -2.11
C GLU A 95 -10.09 3.42 -1.59
N ILE A 96 -10.00 2.60 -0.53
CA ILE A 96 -11.16 2.09 0.22
C ILE A 96 -11.25 2.85 1.54
N LYS A 97 -12.45 3.32 1.85
CA LYS A 97 -12.79 4.02 3.09
C LYS A 97 -13.71 3.12 3.91
N LEU A 98 -13.15 2.52 4.95
CA LEU A 98 -13.89 1.71 5.91
C LEU A 98 -14.73 2.63 6.79
N ALA A 99 -16.00 2.30 6.96
CA ALA A 99 -16.91 3.07 7.80
C ALA A 99 -16.43 3.11 9.27
N GLY A 100 -16.68 4.24 9.94
CA GLY A 100 -16.38 4.42 11.36
C GLY A 100 -14.98 4.94 11.66
N SER A 101 -14.48 4.65 12.87
CA SER A 101 -13.23 5.18 13.41
C SER A 101 -12.25 4.07 13.77
N GLY A 102 -11.01 4.21 13.32
CA GLY A 102 -9.95 3.27 13.60
C GLY A 102 -8.66 3.68 12.92
N HIS A 103 -7.54 3.17 13.42
CA HIS A 103 -6.26 3.31 12.74
C HIS A 103 -5.87 1.98 12.08
N ASP A 104 -5.87 0.89 12.86
CA ASP A 104 -5.59 -0.46 12.40
C ASP A 104 -6.71 -1.03 11.52
N THR A 105 -6.41 -1.28 10.24
CA THR A 105 -7.37 -1.84 9.28
C THR A 105 -7.33 -3.37 9.22
N SER A 106 -6.37 -4.03 9.88
CA SER A 106 -6.09 -5.47 9.68
C SER A 106 -7.23 -6.39 10.14
N ARG A 107 -8.05 -5.93 11.09
CA ARG A 107 -9.21 -6.67 11.64
C ARG A 107 -10.49 -6.45 10.86
N SER A 108 -10.52 -5.52 9.90
CA SER A 108 -11.71 -5.29 9.08
C SER A 108 -11.83 -6.39 8.02
N PRO A 109 -12.92 -7.16 8.00
CA PRO A 109 -13.17 -8.15 6.94
C PRO A 109 -13.16 -7.51 5.55
N GLU A 110 -13.75 -6.32 5.42
CA GLU A 110 -13.76 -5.55 4.17
C GLU A 110 -12.33 -5.21 3.70
N ALA A 111 -11.44 -4.85 4.62
CA ALA A 111 -10.04 -4.59 4.29
C ALA A 111 -9.29 -5.86 3.87
N GLN A 112 -9.55 -6.98 4.55
CA GLN A 112 -8.95 -8.28 4.21
C GLN A 112 -9.40 -8.75 2.83
N ASP A 113 -10.70 -8.67 2.54
CA ASP A 113 -11.27 -9.03 1.24
C ASP A 113 -10.74 -8.15 0.13
N ALA A 114 -10.63 -6.84 0.37
CA ALA A 114 -10.04 -5.91 -0.57
C ALA A 114 -8.58 -6.26 -0.92
N VAL A 115 -7.76 -6.56 0.10
CA VAL A 115 -6.38 -6.98 -0.10
C VAL A 115 -6.34 -8.27 -0.91
N LEU A 116 -7.11 -9.30 -0.54
CA LEU A 116 -7.12 -10.58 -1.23
C LEU A 116 -7.56 -10.45 -2.69
N ASN A 117 -8.62 -9.68 -2.96
CA ASN A 117 -9.11 -9.45 -4.32
C ASN A 117 -8.11 -8.66 -5.15
N PHE A 118 -7.49 -7.64 -4.57
CA PHE A 118 -6.42 -6.89 -5.23
C PHE A 118 -5.24 -7.78 -5.59
N LEU A 119 -4.76 -8.61 -4.65
CA LEU A 119 -3.69 -9.57 -4.92
C LEU A 119 -4.07 -10.55 -6.05
N ARG A 120 -5.29 -11.07 -6.07
CA ARG A 120 -5.77 -11.97 -7.14
C ARG A 120 -5.78 -11.30 -8.51
N LEU A 121 -6.31 -10.08 -8.60
CA LEU A 121 -6.35 -9.31 -9.85
C LEU A 121 -4.97 -9.04 -10.42
N GLN A 122 -3.96 -8.89 -9.55
CA GLN A 122 -2.59 -8.65 -9.98
C GLN A 122 -1.82 -9.94 -10.24
N ARG A 123 -2.26 -11.12 -9.77
CA ARG A 123 -1.59 -12.41 -10.05
C ARG A 123 -1.91 -12.90 -11.46
N THR A 124 -1.36 -12.22 -12.46
CA THR A 124 -1.24 -12.68 -13.84
C THR A 124 0.12 -13.28 -14.14
#